data_AF-A0ABD0MY01-F1
#
_entry.id   AF-A0ABD0MY01-F1
#
_cell.length_a   1.000
_cell.length_b   1.000
_cell.length_c   1.000
_cell.angle_alpha   90.00
_cell.angle_beta   90.00
_cell.angle_gamma   90.00
#
_symmetry.space_group_name_H-M   'P 1'
#
loop_
_entity.id
_entity.type
_entity.pdbx_description
1 polymer ?
#
loop_
_entity_poly.entity_id
_entity_poly.type
_entity_poly.pdbx_seq_one_letter_code
_entity_poly.pdbx_strand_id
1 'polypeptide(L)' 'PSMKLVKFKKGESVGLRLAGGNDVGIFVAGVLEDSPAAKEGLEEGDQILR' A
#
# COMPACT_ATOMS: atom_id res chain seq x y z
N PRO A 1 -9.28 -0.95 14.19
CA PRO A 1 -8.47 -1.20 12.97
C PRO A 1 -8.63 -2.65 12.49
N SER A 2 -9.12 -2.86 11.28
CA SER A 2 -9.22 -4.18 10.66
C SER A 2 -8.02 -4.42 9.74
N MET A 3 -7.36 -5.57 9.88
CA MET A 3 -6.27 -5.98 9.00
C MET A 3 -6.82 -6.43 7.64
N LYS A 4 -6.20 -5.99 6.54
CA LYS A 4 -6.49 -6.47 5.19
C LYS A 4 -5.30 -7.23 4.63
N LEU A 5 -5.59 -8.35 3.96
CA LEU A 5 -4.62 -9.10 3.17
C LEU A 5 -4.94 -8.89 1.71
N VAL A 6 -4.08 -8.14 1.02
CA VAL A 6 -4.23 -7.81 -0.40
C VAL A 6 -3.27 -8.64 -1.25
N LYS A 7 -3.70 -9.06 -2.45
CA LYS A 7 -2.85 -9.82 -3.37
C LYS A 7 -3.10 -9.37 -4.80
N PHE A 8 -2.07 -8.82 -5.43
CA PHE A 8 -2.11 -8.44 -6.83
C PHE A 8 -0.81 -8.84 -7.53
N LYS A 9 -0.87 -8.96 -8.87
CA LYS A 9 0.33 -9.13 -9.68
C LYS A 9 1.00 -7.77 -9.88
N LYS A 10 2.31 -7.69 -9.61
CA LYS A 10 3.11 -6.50 -9.89
C LYS A 10 3.15 -6.25 -11.40
N GLY A 11 2.91 -5.01 -11.82
CA GLY A 11 3.16 -4.54 -13.18
C GLY A 11 4.61 -4.09 -13.33
N GLU A 12 4.85 -2.95 -14.00
CA GLU A 12 6.17 -2.31 -14.00
C GLU A 12 6.59 -1.90 -12.57
N SER A 13 5.64 -1.38 -11.80
CA SER A 13 5.78 -1.07 -10.38
C SER A 13 4.60 -1.59 -9.56
N VAL A 14 4.69 -1.47 -8.23
CA VAL A 14 3.56 -1.74 -7.33
C VAL A 14 2.61 -0.55 -7.19
N GLY A 15 2.97 0.63 -7.70
CA GLY A 15 2.11 1.82 -7.66
C GLY A 15 1.93 2.44 -6.27
N LEU A 16 2.89 2.28 -5.35
CA LEU A 16 2.80 2.81 -3.98
C LEU A 16 3.88 3.86 -3.72
N ARG A 17 3.48 4.93 -3.01
CA ARG A 17 4.41 5.83 -2.33
C ARG A 17 4.43 5.48 -0.85
N LEU A 18 5.62 5.40 -0.26
CA LEU A 18 5.80 5.00 1.14
C LEU A 18 6.20 6.22 2.00
N ALA A 19 5.72 6.23 3.23
CA ALA A 19 6.14 7.14 4.30
C ALA A 19 6.41 6.37 5.60
N GLY A 20 7.03 7.06 6.56
CA GLY A 20 7.41 6.49 7.85
C GLY A 20 8.82 5.92 7.84
N GLY A 21 9.05 4.89 8.64
CA GLY A 21 10.37 4.32 8.89
C GLY A 21 10.35 3.25 9.97
N ASN A 22 11.53 2.81 10.40
CA ASN A 22 11.67 1.73 11.38
C ASN A 22 11.10 2.04 12.77
N ASP A 23 10.99 3.33 13.14
CA ASP A 23 10.49 3.76 14.45
C ASP A 23 8.95 3.79 14.53
N VAL A 24 8.30 4.24 13.46
CA VAL A 24 6.84 4.46 13.42
C VAL A 24 6.08 3.41 12.62
N GLY A 25 6.77 2.62 11.79
CA GLY A 25 6.19 1.71 10.80
C GLY A 25 6.21 2.28 9.39
N ILE A 26 5.90 1.43 8.41
CA ILE A 26 5.81 1.81 7.00
C ILE A 26 4.34 2.02 6.66
N PHE A 27 4.03 3.16 6.06
CA PHE A 27 2.67 3.54 5.69
C PHE A 27 2.58 3.88 4.20
N VAL A 28 1.40 3.64 3.62
CA VAL A 28 1.05 4.08 2.27
C VAL A 28 0.80 5.59 2.32
N ALA A 29 1.66 6.35 1.64
CA ALA A 29 1.56 7.80 1.48
C ALA A 29 0.80 8.22 0.21
N GLY A 30 0.41 7.24 -0.60
CA GLY A 30 -0.30 7.45 -1.85
C GLY A 30 -0.31 6.19 -2.70
N VAL A 31 -1.39 6.02 -3.46
CA VAL A 31 -1.60 4.90 -4.37
C VAL A 31 -1.83 5.45 -5.76
N LEU A 32 -1.16 4.88 -6.75
CA LEU A 32 -1.35 5.24 -8.15
C LEU A 32 -2.76 4.83 -8.59
N GLU A 33 -3.52 5.75 -9.17
CA GLU A 33 -4.84 5.49 -9.74
C GLU A 33 -4.78 4.36 -10.78
N ASP A 34 -5.86 3.56 -10.86
CA ASP A 34 -6.00 2.40 -11.74
C ASP A 34 -4.97 1.26 -11.60
N SER A 35 -4.03 1.39 -10.65
CA SER A 35 -3.05 0.35 -10.35
C SER A 35 -3.72 -0.91 -9.76
N PRO A 36 -3.07 -2.09 -9.87
CA PRO A 36 -3.54 -3.28 -9.20
C PRO A 36 -3.66 -3.10 -7.67
N ALA A 37 -2.80 -2.30 -7.05
CA ALA A 37 -2.87 -1.99 -5.63
C ALA A 37 -4.15 -1.22 -5.26
N ALA A 38 -4.51 -0.19 -6.04
CA ALA A 38 -5.74 0.57 -5.83
C ALA A 38 -6.99 -0.32 -5.98
N LYS A 39 -6.99 -1.22 -6.97
CA LYS A 39 -8.11 -2.13 -7.23
C LYS A 39 -8.34 -3.16 -6.12
N GLU A 40 -7.28 -3.53 -5.40
CA GLU A 40 -7.37 -4.37 -4.20
C GLU A 40 -7.75 -3.60 -2.93
N GLY A 41 -7.97 -2.28 -3.04
CA GLY A 41 -8.42 -1.43 -1.93
C GLY A 41 -7.30 -0.99 -0.99
N LEU A 42 -6.05 -0.93 -1.45
CA LEU A 42 -5.01 -0.16 -0.75
C LEU A 42 -5.30 1.34 -0.90
N GLU A 43 -5.11 2.07 0.19
CA GLU A 43 -5.41 3.51 0.29
C GLU A 43 -4.36 4.23 1.15
N GLU A 44 -4.35 5.55 1.08
CA GLU A 44 -3.45 6.37 1.90
C GLU A 44 -3.76 6.19 3.39
N GLY A 45 -2.70 6.07 4.21
CA GLY A 45 -2.79 5.84 5.65
C GLY A 45 -2.73 4.37 6.07
N ASP A 46 -2.81 3.42 5.13
CA ASP A 46 -2.62 2.00 5.44
C ASP A 46 -1.21 1.72 5.96
N GLN A 47 -1.10 1.01 7.08
CA GLN A 47 0.17 0.48 7.57
C GLN A 47 0.50 -0.85 6.90
N ILE A 48 1.69 -0.95 6.31
CA ILE A 48 2.20 -2.17 5.70
C ILE A 48 2.90 -3.00 6.78
N LEU A 49 2.38 -4.20 7.04
CA LEU A 49 2.89 -5.09 8.08
C LEU A 49 3.71 -6.27 7.52
N ARG A 50 3.34 -6.83 6.36
CA ARG A 50 4.03 -7.96 5.73
C ARG A 50 3.65 -8.14 4.26
#